data_AF-A0A8T4TJ43-F1
#
_entry.id   AF-A0A8T4TJ43-F1
#
_cell.length_a   1.000
_cell.length_b   1.000
_cell.length_c   1.000
_cell.angle_alpha   90.00
_cell.angle_beta   90.00
_cell.angle_gamma   90.00
#
_symmetry.space_group_name_H-M   'P 1'
#
loop_
_entity.id
_entity.type
_entity.pdbx_description
1 polymer ?
#
loop_
_entity_poly.entity_id
_entity_poly.type
_entity_poly.pdbx_seq_one_letter_code
_entity_poly.pdbx_strand_id
1 'polypeptide(L)' 'MDIKQRIGEISGANLINPGDRISVKYYDKNNDNKARTDEGILIKATPQKIIINGTTARKEIDVEKIIEIKKV' A
#
# COMPACT_ATOMS: atom_id res chain seq x y z
N MET A 1 -6.16 -13.07 -9.94
CA MET A 1 -6.23 -11.63 -10.25
C MET A 1 -4.89 -11.04 -9.88
N ASP A 2 -4.13 -10.57 -10.88
CA ASP A 2 -2.75 -10.11 -10.69
C ASP A 2 -2.67 -8.85 -9.84
N ILE A 3 -1.77 -8.87 -8.86
CA ILE A 3 -1.46 -7.75 -7.96
C ILE A 3 -1.16 -6.46 -8.73
N LYS A 4 -0.52 -6.59 -9.90
CA LYS A 4 -0.17 -5.47 -10.79
C LYS A 4 -1.39 -4.81 -11.42
N GLN A 5 -2.41 -5.59 -11.79
CA GLN A 5 -3.64 -5.09 -12.41
C GLN A 5 -4.46 -4.28 -11.39
N ARG A 6 -4.63 -4.80 -10.17
CA ARG A 6 -5.37 -4.08 -9.12
C ARG A 6 -4.64 -2.86 -8.57
N ILE A 7 -3.31 -2.91 -8.44
CA ILE A 7 -2.55 -1.73 -8.03
C ILE A 7 -2.63 -0.66 -9.14
N GLY A 8 -2.61 -1.05 -10.42
CA GLY A 8 -2.88 -0.14 -11.54
C GLY A 8 -4.29 0.47 -11.53
N GLU A 9 -5.30 -0.31 -11.12
CA GLU A 9 -6.69 0.17 -10.95
C GLU A 9 -6.82 1.16 -9.78
N ILE A 10 -6.15 0.90 -8.65
CA ILE A 10 -6.15 1.78 -7.46
C ILE A 10 -5.29 3.04 -7.68
N SER A 11 -4.20 2.93 -8.44
CA SER A 11 -3.26 4.03 -8.72
C SER A 11 -3.64 4.86 -9.96
N GLY A 12 -4.79 4.61 -10.58
CA GLY A 12 -5.24 5.38 -11.74
C GLY A 12 -4.26 5.32 -12.92
N ALA A 13 -3.97 4.10 -13.41
CA ALA A 13 -3.13 3.83 -14.59
C ALA A 13 -1.60 4.00 -14.44
N ASN A 14 -1.09 4.33 -13.24
CA ASN A 14 0.34 4.19 -12.94
C ASN A 14 0.64 2.77 -12.44
N LEU A 15 1.37 1.99 -13.22
CA LEU A 15 1.88 0.67 -12.83
C LEU A 15 2.90 0.84 -11.69
N ILE A 16 2.45 0.70 -10.45
CA ILE A 16 3.34 0.67 -9.29
C ILE A 16 3.92 -0.73 -9.15
N ASN A 17 5.25 -0.83 -9.12
CA ASN A 17 5.96 -2.09 -8.97
C ASN A 17 6.59 -2.23 -7.58
N PRO A 18 6.79 -3.46 -7.10
CA PRO A 18 7.71 -3.70 -5.99
C PRO A 18 9.08 -3.06 -6.27
N GLY A 19 9.61 -2.31 -5.31
CA GLY A 19 10.81 -1.49 -5.42
C GLY A 19 10.53 0.00 -5.62
N ASP A 20 9.31 0.39 -6.00
CA ASP A 20 8.93 1.80 -6.12
C ASP A 20 8.68 2.42 -4.75
N ARG A 21 9.08 3.68 -4.57
CA ARG A 21 8.67 4.48 -3.42
C ARG A 21 7.21 4.88 -3.59
N ILE A 22 6.40 4.61 -2.59
CA ILE A 22 4.97 4.88 -2.59
C ILE A 22 4.52 5.59 -1.33
N SER A 23 3.39 6.30 -1.46
CA SER A 23 2.55 6.76 -0.37
C SER A 23 1.23 6.00 -0.47
N VAL A 24 0.86 5.31 0.60
CA VAL A 24 -0.34 4.47 0.66
C VAL A 24 -1.27 4.91 1.76
N LYS A 25 -2.51 5.19 1.38
CA LYS A 25 -3.62 5.50 2.27
C LYS A 25 -4.49 4.26 2.44
N TYR A 26 -4.71 3.80 3.67
CA TYR A 26 -5.44 2.57 3.97
C TYR A 26 -6.22 2.67 5.28
N TYR A 27 -7.22 1.82 5.46
CA TYR A 27 -7.87 1.58 6.75
C TYR A 27 -7.17 0.44 7.48
N ASP A 28 -6.67 0.72 8.67
CA ASP A 28 -6.00 -0.26 9.53
C ASP A 28 -7.06 -1.14 10.19
N LYS A 29 -6.99 -2.46 9.96
CA LYS A 29 -7.94 -3.43 10.50
C LYS A 29 -7.95 -3.44 12.04
N ASN A 30 -6.84 -3.04 12.66
CA ASN A 30 -6.65 -3.03 14.10
C ASN A 30 -6.89 -1.65 14.73
N ASN A 31 -7.32 -0.64 13.97
CA ASN A 31 -7.43 0.73 14.46
C ASN A 31 -8.69 1.47 13.99
N ASP A 32 -9.82 1.23 14.68
CA ASP A 32 -11.06 2.03 14.66
C ASP A 32 -11.54 2.55 13.29
N ASN A 33 -11.24 1.84 12.19
CA ASN A 33 -11.50 2.30 10.82
C ASN A 33 -10.98 3.70 10.50
N LYS A 34 -9.88 4.13 11.14
CA LYS A 34 -9.23 5.40 10.80
C LYS A 34 -8.33 5.20 9.60
N ALA A 35 -8.49 6.09 8.61
CA ALA A 35 -7.60 6.13 7.46
C ALA A 35 -6.20 6.57 7.93
N ARG A 36 -5.19 5.77 7.60
CA ARG A 36 -3.77 6.06 7.82
C ARG A 36 -3.08 6.22 6.48
N THR A 37 -2.00 6.99 6.49
CA THR A 37 -1.11 7.13 5.35
C THR A 37 0.29 6.75 5.79
N ASP A 38 0.92 5.83 5.06
CA ASP A 38 2.32 5.47 5.25
C ASP A 38 3.08 5.64 3.93
N GLU A 39 4.37 5.94 4.05
CA GLU A 39 5.27 6.05 2.91
C GLU A 39 6.46 5.11 3.05
N GLY A 40 6.90 4.55 1.94
CA GLY A 40 8.05 3.66 1.91
C GLY A 40 8.25 2.99 0.56
N ILE A 41 9.25 2.12 0.48
CA ILE A 41 9.47 1.30 -0.72
C ILE A 41 8.48 0.15 -0.72
N LEU A 42 7.64 0.05 -1.74
CA LEU A 42 6.71 -1.06 -1.90
C LEU A 42 7.48 -2.37 -2.02
N ILE A 43 7.25 -3.32 -1.12
CA ILE A 43 7.78 -4.68 -1.25
C ILE A 43 6.69 -5.60 -1.80
N LYS A 44 5.48 -5.50 -1.25
CA LYS A 44 4.32 -6.31 -1.63
C LYS A 44 3.04 -5.63 -1.15
N ALA A 45 1.98 -5.62 -1.94
CA ALA A 45 0.67 -5.11 -1.51
C ALA A 45 -0.45 -6.05 -1.97
N THR A 46 -1.06 -6.79 -1.06
CA THR A 46 -2.28 -7.56 -1.30
C THR A 46 -3.50 -6.77 -0.82
N PRO A 47 -4.73 -7.16 -1.21
CA PRO A 47 -5.95 -6.45 -0.78
C PRO A 47 -6.15 -6.34 0.73
N GLN A 48 -5.52 -7.24 1.51
CA GLN A 48 -5.66 -7.32 2.98
C GLN A 48 -4.35 -7.02 3.71
N LYS A 49 -3.24 -6.82 3.00
CA LYS A 49 -1.93 -6.59 3.62
C LYS A 49 -0.99 -5.79 2.74
N ILE A 50 -0.31 -4.81 3.32
CA ILE A 50 0.71 -4.01 2.64
C ILE A 50 2.04 -4.18 3.36
N ILE A 51 3.10 -4.38 2.59
CA ILE A 51 4.47 -4.48 3.05
C ILE A 51 5.26 -3.38 2.36
N ILE A 52 5.73 -2.44 3.16
CA ILE A 52 6.63 -1.36 2.72
C ILE A 52 7.92 -1.41 3.54
N ASN A 53 9.04 -1.07 2.91
CA ASN A 53 10.25 -0.76 3.64
C ASN A 53 10.21 0.70 4.06
N GLY A 54 9.95 0.96 5.34
CA GLY A 54 9.98 2.31 5.91
C GLY A 54 11.41 2.82 6.05
N THR A 55 11.57 4.08 6.46
CA THR A 55 12.88 4.70 6.69
C THR A 55 13.70 4.03 7.78
N THR A 56 13.05 3.44 8.78
CA THR A 56 13.71 2.85 9.96
C THR A 56 13.61 1.33 10.05
N ALA A 57 12.52 0.74 9.53
CA ALA A 57 12.30 -0.70 9.52
C ALA A 57 11.24 -1.09 8.47
N ARG A 58 11.24 -2.38 8.10
CA ARG A 58 10.16 -2.98 7.30
C ARG A 58 8.86 -2.93 8.10
N LYS A 59 7.81 -2.36 7.49
CA LYS A 59 6.46 -2.32 8.06
C LYS A 59 5.58 -3.33 7.34
N GLU A 60 4.96 -4.20 8.12
CA GLU A 60 3.90 -5.10 7.66
C GLU A 60 2.58 -4.60 8.24
N ILE A 61 1.67 -4.21 7.37
CA ILE A 61 0.45 -3.51 7.72
C ILE A 61 -0.72 -4.37 7.24
N ASP A 62 -1.50 -4.90 8.18
CA ASP A 62 -2.77 -5.57 7.86
C ASP A 62 -3.84 -4.51 7.60
N VAL A 63 -4.32 -4.45 6.36
CA VAL A 63 -5.27 -3.45 5.92
C VAL A 63 -6.65 -4.07 5.79
N GLU A 64 -7.66 -3.36 6.29
CA GLU A 64 -9.05 -3.72 6.02
C GLU A 64 -9.41 -3.35 4.58
N LYS A 65 -8.97 -2.17 4.15
CA LYS A 65 -9.20 -1.67 2.80
C LYS A 65 -8.14 -0.64 2.41
N ILE A 66 -7.62 -0.77 1.20
CA ILE A 66 -6.73 0.21 0.60
C ILE A 66 -7.59 1.32 -0.01
N ILE A 67 -7.33 2.56 0.38
CA ILE A 67 -8.06 3.73 -0.12
C ILE A 67 -7.36 4.26 -1.37
N GLU A 68 -6.04 4.40 -1.33
CA GLU A 68 -5.26 4.98 -2.41
C GLU A 68 -3.79 4.53 -2.32
N ILE A 69 -3.14 4.34 -3.47
CA ILE A 69 -1.68 4.15 -3.55
C ILE A 69 -1.16 5.07 -4.64
N LYS A 70 -0.12 5.85 -4.35
CA LYS A 70 0.56 6.74 -5.30
C LYS A 70 2.07 6.53 -5.23
N LYS A 71 2.73 6.65 -6.37
CA LYS A 71 4.20 6.70 -6.44
C LYS A 71 4.69 8.08 -5.99
N VAL A 72 5.81 8.10 -5.23
CA VAL A 72 6.48 9.32 -4.73
C VAL A 72 7.85 9.46 -5.38
#